data_AF-A0A183KLL0-F1
#
_entry.id   AF-A0A183KLL0-F1
#
_cell.length_a   1.000
_cell.length_b   1.000
_cell.length_c   1.000
_cell.angle_alpha   90.00
_cell.angle_beta   90.00
_cell.angle_gamma   90.00
#
_symmetry.space_group_name_H-M   'P 1'
#
loop_
_entity.id
_entity.type
_entity.pdbx_description
1 polymer ?
#
loop_
_entity_poly.entity_id
_entity_poly.type
_entity_poly.pdbx_seq_one_letter_code
_entity_poly.pdbx_strand_id
1 'polypeptide(L)'
;MSLVEEEGEKRINMAYLCIVGSHTVNGVAAIHSHLLKTQTFKDFAELWPNKFQNKTNGITPRRWLLLCNPNLSDLIMEGMNGSESWIVNLNEIAQLKSRVNDVNFLRQLIRIKRENKAKFASYLEQHYGVTINPASLFDIQVKRIHEYKRQLLNCLHVITLYNRIKANPEIPICPRTVMIGGKAAPGYHMAKLIIKLINSVGKVVNNDPVVRGRIKLIFLENYRVSLAEKIFPAAELSEQISTAGTEASGTGNMKFMVSH
;
A
#
# COMPACT_ATOMS: atom_id res chain seq x y z
N MET A 1 33.93 13.27 1.45
CA MET A 1 32.88 13.96 0.66
C MET A 1 33.39 14.40 -0.73
N SER A 2 34.04 13.52 -1.51
CA SER A 2 34.51 13.90 -2.85
C SER A 2 33.37 13.86 -3.88
N LEU A 3 33.31 14.85 -4.78
CA LEU A 3 32.35 14.84 -5.89
C LEU A 3 32.75 13.87 -7.01
N VAL A 4 34.06 13.69 -7.17
CA VAL A 4 34.68 12.83 -8.18
C VAL A 4 35.51 11.80 -7.45
N GLU A 5 35.20 10.52 -7.66
CA GLU A 5 36.02 9.42 -7.16
C GLU A 5 37.04 9.07 -8.22
N GLU A 6 38.31 9.17 -7.86
CA GLU A 6 39.44 8.86 -8.74
C GLU A 6 40.10 7.53 -8.39
N GLU A 7 39.83 6.98 -7.21
CA GLU A 7 40.32 5.67 -6.79
C GLU A 7 39.49 4.54 -7.42
N GLY A 8 40.16 3.72 -8.24
CA GLY A 8 39.54 2.62 -8.98
C GLY A 8 38.85 3.09 -10.25
N GLU A 9 37.59 2.69 -10.43
CA GLU A 9 36.80 3.16 -11.57
C GLU A 9 36.35 4.60 -11.34
N LYS A 10 36.75 5.50 -12.24
CA LYS A 10 36.40 6.92 -12.17
C LYS A 10 34.89 7.10 -12.21
N ARG A 11 34.32 7.72 -11.17
CA ARG A 11 32.86 7.93 -11.06
C ARG A 11 32.50 9.26 -10.42
N ILE A 12 31.30 9.73 -10.70
CA ILE A 12 30.75 10.97 -10.13
C ILE A 12 29.74 10.62 -9.04
N ASN A 13 29.91 11.21 -7.85
CA ASN A 13 28.95 11.08 -6.76
C ASN A 13 27.78 12.06 -6.95
N MET A 14 26.80 11.65 -7.78
CA MET A 14 25.65 12.50 -8.13
C MET A 14 24.88 13.01 -6.91
N ALA A 15 24.72 12.19 -5.87
CA ALA A 15 24.06 12.62 -4.64
C ALA A 15 24.79 13.79 -3.95
N TYR A 16 26.12 13.73 -3.88
CA TYR A 16 26.92 14.79 -3.28
C TYR A 16 26.90 16.05 -4.13
N LEU A 17 26.99 15.90 -5.46
CA LEU A 17 26.86 17.01 -6.39
C LEU A 17 25.51 17.73 -6.23
N CYS A 18 24.41 16.99 -6.10
CA CYS A 18 23.09 17.56 -5.84
C CYS A 18 23.05 18.32 -4.50
N ILE A 19 23.65 17.79 -3.43
CA ILE A 19 23.67 18.45 -2.11
C ILE A 19 24.47 19.75 -2.16
N VAL A 20 25.65 19.72 -2.79
CA VAL A 20 26.52 20.91 -2.93
C VAL A 20 25.82 21.98 -3.77
N GLY A 21 25.28 21.60 -4.94
CA GLY A 21 24.66 22.51 -5.89
C GLY A 21 23.26 23.04 -5.52
N SER A 22 22.64 22.54 -4.44
CA SER A 22 21.29 22.95 -4.05
C SER A 22 21.29 23.85 -2.82
N HIS A 23 20.33 24.78 -2.73
CA HIS A 23 20.09 25.58 -1.53
C HIS A 23 19.38 24.80 -0.42
N THR A 24 18.59 23.80 -0.78
CA THR A 24 17.78 22.98 0.13
C THR A 24 17.83 21.51 -0.28
N VAL A 25 17.83 20.61 0.71
CA VAL A 25 17.72 19.15 0.55
C VAL A 25 16.64 18.67 1.50
N ASN A 26 15.74 17.77 1.09
CA ASN A 26 14.69 17.28 1.98
C ASN A 26 14.50 15.77 1.92
N GLY A 27 14.18 15.18 3.06
CA GLY A 27 13.55 13.86 3.10
C GLY A 27 12.03 13.95 2.93
N VAL A 28 11.39 12.77 2.88
CA VAL A 28 9.98 12.59 2.52
C VAL A 28 9.09 12.03 3.64
N ALA A 29 9.67 11.87 4.83
CA ALA A 29 9.01 11.59 6.11
C ALA A 29 9.96 11.95 7.25
N ALA A 30 9.45 12.21 8.45
CA ALA A 30 10.26 12.66 9.58
C ALA A 30 11.43 11.71 9.88
N ILE A 31 11.16 10.40 10.01
CA ILE A 31 12.19 9.37 10.29
C ILE A 31 13.22 9.31 9.14
N HIS A 32 12.77 9.31 7.90
CA HIS A 32 13.67 9.31 6.75
C HIS A 32 14.56 10.55 6.72
N SER A 33 13.98 11.73 6.93
CA SER A 33 14.73 13.00 7.02
C SER A 33 15.74 12.97 8.15
N HIS A 34 15.42 12.34 9.29
CA HIS A 34 16.36 12.14 10.38
C HIS A 34 17.52 11.23 9.96
N LEU A 35 17.26 10.06 9.35
CA LEU A 35 18.29 9.13 8.88
C LEU A 35 19.22 9.76 7.82
N LEU A 36 18.68 10.61 6.94
CA LEU A 36 19.51 11.36 5.99
C LEU A 36 20.51 12.26 6.71
N LYS A 37 20.09 12.95 7.78
CA LYS A 37 20.94 13.85 8.56
C LYS A 37 21.94 13.10 9.44
N THR A 38 21.56 11.96 10.02
CA THR A 38 22.37 11.30 11.05
C THR A 38 23.23 10.15 10.53
N GLN A 39 22.88 9.57 9.37
CA GLN A 39 23.56 8.39 8.83
C GLN A 39 24.07 8.62 7.41
N THR A 40 23.19 8.99 6.47
CA THR A 40 23.53 8.96 5.03
C THR A 40 24.41 10.14 4.60
N PHE A 41 24.10 11.34 5.08
CA PHE A 41 24.76 12.58 4.69
C PHE A 41 25.19 13.39 5.91
N LYS A 42 25.66 12.69 6.95
CA LYS A 42 26.05 13.28 8.24
C LYS A 42 27.00 14.47 8.06
N ASP A 43 28.11 14.27 7.36
CA ASP A 43 29.12 15.32 7.17
C ASP A 43 28.56 16.57 6.48
N PHE A 44 27.68 16.38 5.47
CA PHE A 44 27.01 17.50 4.80
C PHE A 44 25.97 18.19 5.69
N ALA A 45 25.28 17.43 6.53
CA ALA A 45 24.30 17.96 7.48
C ALA A 45 24.99 18.71 8.63
N GLU A 46 26.19 18.31 9.03
CA GLU A 46 27.03 19.03 9.99
C GLU A 46 27.60 20.32 9.38
N LEU A 47 28.02 20.28 8.11
CA LEU A 47 28.53 21.45 7.39
C LEU A 47 27.43 22.48 7.09
N TRP A 48 26.24 22.03 6.67
CA TRP A 48 25.11 22.89 6.29
C TRP A 48 23.80 22.46 6.96
N PRO A 49 23.66 22.62 8.29
CA PRO A 49 22.51 22.11 9.04
C PRO A 49 21.17 22.67 8.56
N ASN A 50 21.15 23.94 8.15
CA ASN A 50 19.95 24.64 7.68
C ASN A 50 19.49 24.20 6.27
N LYS A 51 20.35 23.52 5.51
CA LYS A 51 20.03 23.02 4.15
C LYS A 51 19.08 21.83 4.21
N PHE A 52 19.13 21.02 5.27
CA PHE A 52 18.36 19.77 5.36
C PHE A 52 17.00 19.98 6.03
N GLN A 53 15.92 19.70 5.28
CA GLN A 53 14.54 19.85 5.71
C GLN A 53 13.75 18.53 5.65
N ASN A 54 12.51 18.56 6.12
CA ASN A 54 11.53 17.51 5.90
C ASN A 54 10.33 18.07 5.13
N LYS A 55 9.86 17.30 4.15
CA LYS A 55 8.58 17.53 3.47
C LYS A 55 7.89 16.17 3.34
N THR A 56 7.05 15.85 4.32
CA THR A 56 6.35 14.56 4.33
C THR A 56 5.48 14.43 3.08
N ASN A 57 5.55 13.28 2.41
CA ASN A 57 4.73 13.03 1.24
C ASN A 57 3.24 13.18 1.56
N GLY A 58 2.46 13.49 0.52
CA GLY A 58 1.01 13.52 0.56
C GLY A 58 0.42 12.84 -0.66
N ILE A 59 -0.91 12.68 -0.63
CA ILE A 59 -1.71 12.19 -1.75
C ILE A 59 -2.83 13.17 -2.00
N THR A 60 -3.25 13.33 -3.26
CA THR A 60 -4.40 14.17 -3.58
C THR A 60 -5.70 13.47 -3.21
N PRO A 61 -6.55 14.06 -2.34
CA PRO A 61 -7.84 13.46 -2.00
C PRO A 61 -8.82 13.49 -3.17
N ARG A 62 -8.61 14.38 -4.15
CA ARG A 62 -9.48 14.48 -5.34
C ARG A 62 -9.48 13.17 -6.15
N ARG A 63 -8.32 12.54 -6.33
CA ARG A 63 -8.25 11.24 -7.05
C ARG A 63 -8.52 10.06 -6.14
N TRP A 64 -7.90 10.06 -4.95
CA TRP A 64 -7.81 8.89 -4.07
C TRP A 64 -8.90 8.81 -3.00
N LEU A 65 -9.89 9.69 -3.07
CA LEU A 65 -11.11 9.64 -2.28
C LEU A 65 -12.30 10.06 -3.15
N LEU A 66 -12.33 11.31 -3.61
CA LEU A 66 -13.47 11.89 -4.35
C LEU A 66 -13.80 11.11 -5.64
N LEU A 67 -12.81 10.94 -6.52
CA LEU A 67 -13.01 10.27 -7.80
C LEU A 67 -13.16 8.76 -7.67
N CYS A 68 -12.30 8.11 -6.89
CA CYS A 68 -12.25 6.64 -6.86
C CYS A 68 -13.28 6.01 -5.91
N ASN A 69 -13.84 6.77 -4.96
CA ASN A 69 -14.82 6.29 -3.99
C ASN A 69 -15.97 7.30 -3.83
N PRO A 70 -16.78 7.51 -4.89
CA PRO A 70 -17.86 8.51 -4.88
C PRO A 70 -18.87 8.26 -3.77
N ASN A 71 -19.29 7.00 -3.57
CA ASN A 71 -20.25 6.65 -2.50
C ASN A 71 -19.73 7.03 -1.10
N LEU A 72 -18.42 6.84 -0.81
CA LEU A 72 -17.84 7.29 0.45
C LEU A 72 -17.78 8.82 0.53
N SER A 73 -17.51 9.47 -0.59
CA SER A 73 -17.44 10.94 -0.66
C SER A 73 -18.79 11.58 -0.38
N ASP A 74 -19.88 10.98 -0.88
CA ASP A 74 -21.25 11.40 -0.58
C ASP A 74 -21.56 11.21 0.92
N LEU A 75 -21.16 10.09 1.52
CA LEU A 75 -21.33 9.86 2.96
C LEU A 75 -20.51 10.84 3.81
N ILE A 76 -19.28 11.17 3.38
CA ILE A 76 -18.47 12.20 4.04
C ILE A 76 -19.19 13.54 3.96
N MET A 77 -19.72 13.92 2.79
CA MET A 77 -20.48 15.16 2.62
C MET A 77 -21.71 15.20 3.54
N GLU A 78 -22.48 14.12 3.64
CA GLU A 78 -23.59 13.99 4.58
C GLU A 78 -23.12 14.16 6.04
N GLY A 79 -22.06 13.45 6.42
CA GLY A 79 -21.47 13.52 7.77
C GLY A 79 -20.91 14.89 8.13
N MET A 80 -20.51 15.67 7.11
CA MET A 80 -20.02 17.04 7.16
C MET A 80 -21.13 18.09 6.94
N ASN A 81 -22.41 17.71 7.10
CA ASN A 81 -23.56 18.61 6.98
C ASN A 81 -23.66 19.33 5.63
N GLY A 82 -23.28 18.65 4.53
CA GLY A 82 -23.35 19.18 3.17
C GLY A 82 -22.13 19.98 2.72
N SER A 83 -21.08 20.09 3.54
CA SER A 83 -19.90 20.87 3.17
C SER A 83 -18.97 20.11 2.21
N GLU A 84 -18.54 20.79 1.13
CA GLU A 84 -17.52 20.31 0.18
C GLU A 84 -16.09 20.78 0.51
N SER A 85 -15.94 21.61 1.53
CA SER A 85 -14.65 22.22 1.94
C SER A 85 -13.54 21.19 2.16
N TRP A 86 -13.89 19.98 2.61
CA TRP A 86 -12.95 18.88 2.85
C TRP A 86 -12.19 18.42 1.60
N ILE A 87 -12.74 18.65 0.40
CA ILE A 87 -12.10 18.29 -0.87
C ILE A 87 -10.80 19.10 -1.05
N VAL A 88 -10.81 20.36 -0.61
CA VAL A 88 -9.67 21.28 -0.64
C VAL A 88 -8.86 21.19 0.65
N ASN A 89 -9.53 21.14 1.80
CA ASN A 89 -8.95 21.10 3.14
C ASN A 89 -9.25 19.76 3.84
N LEU A 90 -8.45 18.74 3.55
CA LEU A 90 -8.67 17.38 4.02
C LEU A 90 -8.69 17.23 5.56
N ASN A 91 -8.10 18.18 6.28
CA ASN A 91 -8.10 18.17 7.75
C ASN A 91 -9.51 18.24 8.34
N GLU A 92 -10.48 18.80 7.61
CA GLU A 92 -11.86 18.92 8.06
C GLU A 92 -12.56 17.57 8.25
N ILE A 93 -12.10 16.51 7.59
CA ILE A 93 -12.59 15.13 7.82
C ILE A 93 -12.46 14.73 9.30
N ALA A 94 -11.56 15.36 10.08
CA ALA A 94 -11.47 15.13 11.52
C ALA A 94 -12.78 15.39 12.28
N GLN A 95 -13.69 16.22 11.74
CA GLN A 95 -15.01 16.47 12.32
C GLN A 95 -15.91 15.21 12.33
N LEU A 96 -15.67 14.27 11.41
CA LEU A 96 -16.37 12.98 11.38
C LEU A 96 -16.10 12.11 12.62
N LYS A 97 -15.11 12.46 13.45
CA LYS A 97 -14.92 11.82 14.77
C LYS A 97 -16.16 11.95 15.66
N SER A 98 -16.99 12.96 15.45
CA SER A 98 -18.28 13.11 16.15
C SER A 98 -19.29 12.00 15.79
N ARG A 99 -19.13 11.35 14.62
CA ARG A 99 -20.04 10.34 14.08
C ARG A 99 -19.66 8.90 14.44
N VAL A 100 -18.62 8.68 15.26
CA VAL A 100 -18.12 7.32 15.60
C VAL A 100 -19.13 6.45 16.34
N ASN A 101 -20.13 7.05 16.98
CA ASN A 101 -21.22 6.34 17.67
C ASN A 101 -22.56 6.39 16.92
N ASP A 102 -22.59 7.00 15.73
CA ASP A 102 -23.78 7.07 14.90
C ASP A 102 -23.95 5.74 14.15
N VAL A 103 -24.83 4.88 14.68
CA VAL A 103 -25.07 3.54 14.16
C VAL A 103 -25.52 3.56 12.69
N ASN A 104 -26.29 4.57 12.27
CA ASN A 104 -26.74 4.65 10.89
C ASN A 104 -25.58 5.04 9.96
N PHE A 105 -24.77 6.03 10.36
CA PHE A 105 -23.56 6.40 9.63
C PHE A 105 -22.60 5.20 9.45
N LEU A 106 -22.34 4.45 10.53
CA LEU A 106 -21.49 3.26 10.48
C LEU A 106 -22.05 2.15 9.59
N ARG A 107 -23.37 1.93 9.60
CA ARG A 107 -24.03 0.97 8.69
C ARG A 107 -23.87 1.37 7.23
N GLN A 108 -24.02 2.66 6.91
CA GLN A 108 -23.79 3.18 5.57
C GLN A 108 -22.33 2.97 5.14
N LEU A 109 -21.37 3.28 6.01
CA LEU A 109 -19.94 3.07 5.76
C LEU A 109 -19.62 1.60 5.43
N ILE A 110 -20.13 0.66 6.23
CA ILE A 110 -19.96 -0.78 6.01
C ILE A 110 -20.61 -1.21 4.68
N ARG A 111 -21.80 -0.69 4.37
CA ARG A 111 -22.49 -0.97 3.10
C ARG A 111 -21.65 -0.52 1.91
N ILE A 112 -21.10 0.70 1.95
CA ILE A 112 -20.23 1.24 0.89
C ILE A 112 -19.00 0.35 0.69
N LYS A 113 -18.36 -0.09 1.78
CA LYS A 113 -17.23 -1.03 1.68
C LYS A 113 -17.62 -2.32 0.97
N ARG A 114 -18.76 -2.92 1.33
CA ARG A 114 -19.28 -4.14 0.69
C ARG A 114 -19.57 -3.94 -0.80
N GLU A 115 -20.18 -2.82 -1.16
CA GLU A 115 -20.45 -2.46 -2.56
C GLU A 115 -19.15 -2.28 -3.35
N ASN A 116 -18.14 -1.62 -2.77
CA ASN A 116 -16.82 -1.46 -3.40
C ASN A 116 -16.13 -2.82 -3.61
N LYS A 117 -16.21 -3.73 -2.64
CA LYS A 117 -15.71 -5.11 -2.77
C LYS A 117 -16.41 -5.89 -3.87
N ALA A 118 -17.74 -5.78 -3.95
CA ALA A 118 -18.52 -6.43 -5.01
C ALA A 118 -18.14 -5.88 -6.40
N LYS A 119 -18.08 -4.55 -6.56
CA LYS A 119 -17.63 -3.89 -7.80
C LYS A 119 -16.23 -4.35 -8.21
N PHE A 120 -15.30 -4.47 -7.25
CA PHE A 120 -13.95 -4.92 -7.52
C PHE A 120 -13.89 -6.42 -7.90
N ALA A 121 -14.67 -7.27 -7.21
CA ALA A 121 -14.78 -8.68 -7.55
C ALA A 121 -15.30 -8.88 -8.98
N SER A 122 -16.39 -8.20 -9.36
CA SER A 122 -16.93 -8.24 -10.72
C SER A 122 -15.93 -7.74 -11.76
N TYR A 123 -15.16 -6.68 -11.45
CA TYR A 123 -14.11 -6.19 -12.33
C TYR A 123 -13.00 -7.24 -12.55
N LEU A 124 -12.57 -7.95 -11.49
CA LEU A 124 -11.55 -8.99 -11.62
C LEU A 124 -12.04 -10.19 -12.44
N GLU A 125 -13.30 -10.57 -12.28
CA GLU A 125 -13.92 -11.62 -13.07
C GLU A 125 -14.00 -11.24 -14.55
N GLN A 126 -14.50 -10.04 -14.87
CA GLN A 126 -14.68 -9.58 -16.26
C GLN A 126 -13.34 -9.39 -17.00
N HIS A 127 -12.33 -8.83 -16.34
CA HIS A 127 -11.09 -8.43 -17.02
C HIS A 127 -9.95 -9.45 -16.88
N TYR A 128 -9.97 -10.29 -15.85
CA TYR A 128 -8.89 -11.23 -15.56
C TYR A 128 -9.37 -12.67 -15.38
N GLY A 129 -10.68 -12.93 -15.46
CA GLY A 129 -11.24 -14.27 -15.24
C GLY A 129 -11.04 -14.79 -13.81
N VAL A 130 -10.84 -13.89 -12.84
CA VAL A 130 -10.57 -14.25 -11.44
C VAL A 130 -11.79 -13.99 -10.58
N THR A 131 -12.55 -15.03 -10.26
CA THR A 131 -13.68 -14.95 -9.32
C THR A 131 -13.18 -14.90 -7.88
N ILE A 132 -13.61 -13.92 -7.08
CA ILE A 132 -13.29 -13.81 -5.64
C ILE A 132 -14.57 -13.64 -4.81
N ASN A 133 -14.53 -14.05 -3.53
CA ASN A 133 -15.67 -13.91 -2.63
C ASN A 133 -15.66 -12.54 -1.94
N PRO A 134 -16.57 -11.60 -2.26
CA PRO A 134 -16.61 -10.28 -1.63
C PRO A 134 -17.00 -10.30 -0.15
N ALA A 135 -17.50 -11.44 0.38
CA ALA A 135 -17.73 -11.60 1.82
C ALA A 135 -16.45 -11.92 2.61
N SER A 136 -15.37 -12.35 1.95
CA SER A 136 -14.07 -12.58 2.60
C SER A 136 -13.33 -11.29 2.87
N LEU A 137 -12.46 -11.25 3.88
CA LEU A 137 -11.58 -10.12 4.16
C LEU A 137 -10.66 -9.86 2.95
N PHE A 138 -10.68 -8.65 2.41
CA PHE A 138 -9.76 -8.23 1.34
C PHE A 138 -8.45 -7.71 1.94
N ASP A 139 -7.46 -8.59 1.94
CA ASP A 139 -6.10 -8.35 2.43
C ASP A 139 -5.19 -8.04 1.23
N ILE A 140 -4.67 -6.82 1.17
CA ILE A 140 -4.04 -6.30 -0.04
C ILE A 140 -2.65 -5.74 0.21
N GLN A 141 -1.68 -6.25 -0.57
CA GLN A 141 -0.32 -5.75 -0.65
C GLN A 141 0.02 -5.29 -2.07
N VAL A 142 -0.17 -4.00 -2.36
CA VAL A 142 0.13 -3.43 -3.69
C VAL A 142 1.23 -2.38 -3.63
N LYS A 143 2.38 -2.71 -4.21
CA LYS A 143 3.58 -1.88 -4.30
C LYS A 143 4.57 -2.53 -5.27
N ARG A 144 5.65 -1.83 -5.66
CA ARG A 144 6.74 -2.44 -6.44
C ARG A 144 7.21 -3.73 -5.76
N ILE A 145 7.53 -4.76 -6.55
CA ILE A 145 8.03 -6.03 -6.00
C ILE A 145 9.50 -5.84 -5.68
N HIS A 146 9.85 -5.99 -4.40
CA HIS A 146 11.21 -5.77 -3.90
C HIS A 146 11.40 -6.51 -2.58
N GLU A 147 12.58 -7.07 -2.35
CA GLU A 147 12.89 -7.82 -1.13
C GLU A 147 12.61 -7.03 0.16
N TYR A 148 13.01 -5.75 0.25
CA TYR A 148 12.74 -4.94 1.45
C TYR A 148 11.25 -4.63 1.68
N LYS A 149 10.41 -4.75 0.64
CA LYS A 149 8.95 -4.57 0.74
C LYS A 149 8.24 -5.85 1.21
N ARG A 150 8.98 -6.95 1.32
CA ARG A 150 8.63 -8.21 1.97
C ARG A 150 7.31 -8.84 1.49
N GLN A 151 7.03 -8.81 0.18
CA GLN A 151 5.95 -9.65 -0.39
C GLN A 151 6.18 -11.15 -0.13
N LEU A 152 7.45 -11.55 -0.03
CA LEU A 152 7.83 -12.90 0.38
C LEU A 152 7.28 -13.23 1.78
N LEU A 153 7.42 -12.32 2.75
CA LEU A 153 6.90 -12.52 4.10
C LEU A 153 5.38 -12.72 4.12
N ASN A 154 4.64 -11.93 3.34
CA ASN A 154 3.20 -12.10 3.21
C ASN A 154 2.85 -13.46 2.56
N CYS A 155 3.57 -13.87 1.51
CA CYS A 155 3.39 -15.18 0.91
C CYS A 155 3.65 -16.32 1.91
N LEU A 156 4.69 -16.22 2.76
CA LEU A 156 4.98 -17.18 3.82
C LEU A 156 3.88 -17.20 4.89
N HIS A 157 3.28 -16.05 5.21
CA HIS A 157 2.12 -15.98 6.09
C HIS A 157 0.93 -16.76 5.51
N VAL A 158 0.65 -16.62 4.21
CA VAL A 158 -0.39 -17.42 3.54
C VAL A 158 -0.10 -18.93 3.61
N ILE A 159 1.14 -19.35 3.37
CA ILE A 159 1.55 -20.76 3.50
C ILE A 159 1.32 -21.25 4.94
N THR A 160 1.61 -20.41 5.93
CA THR A 160 1.39 -20.74 7.35
C THR A 160 -0.09 -20.94 7.64
N LEU A 161 -0.96 -20.05 7.16
CA LEU A 161 -2.41 -20.19 7.34
C LEU A 161 -2.95 -21.44 6.62
N TYR A 162 -2.46 -21.70 5.41
CA TYR A 162 -2.77 -22.92 4.65
C TYR A 162 -2.43 -24.17 5.46
N ASN A 163 -1.19 -24.27 5.97
CA ASN A 163 -0.74 -25.42 6.75
C ASN A 163 -1.55 -25.60 8.05
N ARG A 164 -1.93 -24.51 8.72
CA ARG A 164 -2.80 -24.57 9.91
C ARG A 164 -4.18 -25.15 9.60
N ILE A 165 -4.79 -24.75 8.49
CA ILE A 165 -6.07 -25.32 8.04
C ILE A 165 -5.92 -26.80 7.68
N LYS A 166 -4.81 -27.19 7.02
CA LYS A 166 -4.57 -28.60 6.68
C LYS A 166 -4.36 -29.46 7.93
N ALA A 167 -3.71 -28.94 8.97
CA ALA A 167 -3.49 -29.64 10.22
C ALA A 167 -4.76 -29.74 11.08
N ASN A 168 -5.61 -28.72 11.06
CA ASN A 168 -6.90 -28.71 11.76
C ASN A 168 -7.98 -28.08 10.86
N PRO A 169 -8.72 -28.88 10.08
CA PRO A 169 -9.78 -28.39 9.21
C PRO A 169 -10.89 -27.64 9.94
N GLU A 170 -11.12 -27.88 11.23
CA GLU A 170 -12.17 -27.22 12.02
C GLU A 170 -11.72 -25.91 12.68
N ILE A 171 -10.45 -25.50 12.49
CA ILE A 171 -9.93 -24.28 13.10
C ILE A 171 -10.81 -23.07 12.70
N PRO A 172 -11.28 -22.21 13.62
CA PRO A 172 -12.00 -21.01 13.22
C PRO A 172 -11.04 -19.99 12.60
N ILE A 173 -11.27 -19.60 11.34
CA ILE A 173 -10.49 -18.55 10.67
C ILE A 173 -11.43 -17.61 9.93
N CYS A 174 -11.14 -16.30 9.96
CA CYS A 174 -11.82 -15.34 9.11
C CYS A 174 -11.46 -15.62 7.64
N PRO A 175 -12.45 -15.88 6.75
CA PRO A 175 -12.20 -16.07 5.34
C PRO A 175 -11.46 -14.87 4.74
N ARG A 176 -10.44 -15.10 3.92
CA ARG A 176 -9.58 -14.04 3.40
C ARG A 176 -9.21 -14.25 1.95
N THR A 177 -9.31 -13.18 1.16
CA THR A 177 -8.71 -13.08 -0.17
C THR A 177 -7.48 -12.19 -0.08
N VAL A 178 -6.31 -12.81 -0.12
CA VAL A 178 -5.00 -12.15 -0.13
C VAL A 178 -4.64 -11.80 -1.57
N MET A 179 -4.36 -10.52 -1.81
CA MET A 179 -4.06 -10.00 -3.15
C MET A 179 -2.73 -9.25 -3.12
N ILE A 180 -1.75 -9.79 -3.84
CA ILE A 180 -0.44 -9.17 -3.98
C ILE A 180 -0.33 -8.60 -5.39
N GLY A 181 0.06 -7.34 -5.53
CA GLY A 181 0.19 -6.70 -6.85
C GLY A 181 1.39 -5.78 -6.95
N GLY A 182 1.99 -5.73 -8.14
CA GLY A 182 3.18 -4.92 -8.37
C GLY A 182 3.92 -5.31 -9.64
N LYS A 183 4.99 -4.55 -9.92
CA LYS A 183 5.94 -4.83 -11.00
C LYS A 183 7.33 -5.04 -10.41
N ALA A 184 8.06 -6.01 -10.95
CA ALA A 184 9.49 -6.18 -10.73
C ALA A 184 10.27 -5.46 -11.84
N ALA A 185 11.46 -4.94 -11.51
CA ALA A 185 12.36 -4.42 -12.53
C ALA A 185 12.83 -5.57 -13.45
N PRO A 186 13.00 -5.36 -14.77
CA PRO A 186 13.33 -6.44 -15.70
C PRO A 186 14.57 -7.27 -15.34
N GLY A 187 15.64 -6.60 -14.88
CA GLY A 187 16.88 -7.24 -14.44
C GLY A 187 16.87 -7.80 -13.02
N TYR A 188 15.80 -7.58 -12.25
CA TYR A 188 15.74 -8.01 -10.84
C TYR A 188 15.21 -9.44 -10.74
N HIS A 189 16.11 -10.41 -10.96
CA HIS A 189 15.77 -11.83 -10.99
C HIS A 189 15.05 -12.33 -9.74
N MET A 190 15.56 -11.98 -8.55
CA MET A 190 14.96 -12.40 -7.27
C MET A 190 13.52 -11.89 -7.11
N ALA A 191 13.25 -10.64 -7.47
CA ALA A 191 11.90 -10.09 -7.44
C ALA A 191 10.94 -10.85 -8.38
N LYS A 192 11.43 -11.30 -9.55
CA LYS A 192 10.64 -12.14 -10.48
C LYS A 192 10.38 -13.54 -9.90
N LEU A 193 11.35 -14.13 -9.19
CA LEU A 193 11.15 -15.40 -8.48
C LEU A 193 10.10 -15.28 -7.37
N ILE A 194 10.06 -14.17 -6.64
CA ILE A 194 9.00 -13.90 -5.65
C ILE A 194 7.62 -13.87 -6.31
N ILE A 195 7.47 -13.21 -7.48
CA ILE A 195 6.22 -13.24 -8.25
C ILE A 195 5.86 -14.68 -8.65
N LYS A 196 6.84 -15.45 -9.15
CA LYS A 196 6.63 -16.85 -9.54
C LYS A 196 6.18 -17.70 -8.34
N LEU A 197 6.79 -17.50 -7.17
CA LEU A 197 6.42 -18.19 -5.94
C LEU A 197 4.97 -17.89 -5.56
N ILE A 198 4.59 -16.61 -5.47
CA ILE A 198 3.23 -16.18 -5.12
C ILE A 198 2.19 -16.84 -6.04
N ASN A 199 2.44 -16.82 -7.35
CA ASN A 199 1.55 -17.45 -8.32
C ASN A 199 1.49 -18.98 -8.15
N SER A 200 2.60 -19.63 -7.83
CA SER A 200 2.66 -21.08 -7.65
C SER A 200 1.93 -21.51 -6.37
N VAL A 201 2.11 -20.75 -5.28
CA VAL A 201 1.37 -20.95 -4.02
C VAL A 201 -0.13 -20.71 -4.24
N GLY A 202 -0.49 -19.63 -4.94
CA GLY A 202 -1.87 -19.33 -5.29
C GLY A 202 -2.55 -20.47 -6.05
N LYS A 203 -1.85 -21.12 -7.00
CA LYS A 203 -2.37 -22.30 -7.70
C LYS A 203 -2.67 -23.47 -6.76
N VAL A 204 -1.84 -23.70 -5.75
CA VAL A 204 -2.07 -24.78 -4.77
C VAL A 204 -3.24 -24.41 -3.85
N VAL A 205 -3.16 -23.26 -3.19
CA VAL A 205 -4.15 -22.81 -2.20
C VAL A 205 -5.54 -22.70 -2.81
N ASN A 206 -5.66 -22.11 -4.00
CA ASN A 206 -6.97 -21.82 -4.60
C ASN A 206 -7.68 -23.08 -5.13
N ASN A 207 -6.96 -24.17 -5.35
CA ASN A 207 -7.51 -25.42 -5.88
C ASN A 207 -7.65 -26.53 -4.82
N ASP A 208 -7.16 -26.32 -3.59
CA ASP A 208 -7.30 -27.28 -2.49
C ASP A 208 -8.74 -27.29 -1.95
N PRO A 209 -9.48 -28.42 -2.04
CA PRO A 209 -10.85 -28.52 -1.54
C PRO A 209 -10.98 -28.24 -0.03
N VAL A 210 -9.95 -28.56 0.76
CA VAL A 210 -9.95 -28.37 2.23
C VAL A 210 -9.90 -26.89 2.61
N VAL A 211 -9.31 -26.05 1.78
CA VAL A 211 -9.09 -24.61 2.05
C VAL A 211 -10.08 -23.72 1.29
N ARG A 212 -10.86 -24.32 0.38
CA ARG A 212 -11.84 -23.62 -0.47
C ARG A 212 -12.77 -22.73 0.36
N GLY A 213 -12.92 -21.48 -0.09
CA GLY A 213 -13.77 -20.49 0.56
C GLY A 213 -13.18 -19.86 1.83
N ARG A 214 -12.02 -20.34 2.31
CA ARG A 214 -11.39 -19.86 3.54
C ARG A 214 -10.17 -19.00 3.28
N ILE A 215 -9.32 -19.41 2.35
CA ILE A 215 -8.18 -18.60 1.91
C ILE A 215 -8.14 -18.64 0.38
N LYS A 216 -7.91 -17.47 -0.20
CA LYS A 216 -7.61 -17.32 -1.63
C LYS A 216 -6.40 -16.42 -1.77
N LEU A 217 -5.42 -16.80 -2.60
CA LEU A 217 -4.25 -16.00 -2.91
C LEU A 217 -4.21 -15.70 -4.41
N ILE A 218 -4.23 -14.42 -4.76
CA ILE A 218 -4.15 -13.98 -6.16
C ILE A 218 -3.03 -12.96 -6.36
N PHE A 219 -2.43 -12.99 -7.55
CA PHE A 219 -1.51 -11.94 -7.98
C PHE A 219 -2.25 -10.98 -8.92
N LEU A 220 -2.25 -9.69 -8.59
CA LEU A 220 -2.87 -8.64 -9.39
C LEU A 220 -1.89 -8.17 -10.47
N GLU A 221 -2.12 -8.65 -11.69
CA GLU A 221 -1.27 -8.35 -12.84
C GLU A 221 -1.36 -6.88 -13.28
N ASN A 222 -0.29 -6.40 -13.91
CA ASN A 222 -0.18 -5.05 -14.48
C ASN A 222 -0.67 -3.92 -13.55
N TYR A 223 -0.31 -3.97 -12.26
CA TYR A 223 -0.66 -2.93 -11.29
C TYR A 223 -0.27 -1.53 -11.81
N ARG A 224 -1.28 -0.64 -11.84
CA ARG A 224 -1.24 0.73 -12.37
C ARG A 224 -2.30 1.58 -11.69
N VAL A 225 -2.29 2.90 -11.94
CA VAL A 225 -3.23 3.86 -11.32
C VAL A 225 -4.68 3.43 -11.49
N SER A 226 -5.10 3.04 -12.69
CA SER A 226 -6.49 2.63 -12.97
C SER A 226 -6.93 1.39 -12.18
N LEU A 227 -6.00 0.46 -11.90
CA LEU A 227 -6.31 -0.69 -11.05
C LEU A 227 -6.33 -0.27 -9.57
N ALA A 228 -5.41 0.60 -9.18
CA ALA A 228 -5.29 1.12 -7.81
C ALA A 228 -6.56 1.89 -7.36
N GLU A 229 -7.18 2.64 -8.27
CA GLU A 229 -8.46 3.33 -8.04
C GLU A 229 -9.61 2.36 -7.68
N LYS A 230 -9.51 1.08 -8.06
CA LYS A 230 -10.49 0.05 -7.70
C LYS A 230 -10.07 -0.72 -6.44
N ILE A 231 -8.77 -0.90 -6.26
CA ILE A 231 -8.18 -1.61 -5.12
C ILE A 231 -8.41 -0.86 -3.81
N PHE A 232 -8.03 0.42 -3.73
CA PHE A 232 -8.02 1.14 -2.44
C PHE A 232 -9.41 1.22 -1.80
N PRO A 233 -10.50 1.53 -2.54
CA PRO A 233 -11.85 1.55 -1.97
C PRO A 233 -12.34 0.18 -1.48
N ALA A 234 -11.88 -0.91 -2.10
CA ALA A 234 -12.32 -2.28 -1.80
C ALA A 234 -11.51 -2.95 -0.67
N ALA A 235 -10.36 -2.41 -0.29
CA ALA A 235 -9.50 -3.01 0.71
C ALA A 235 -10.07 -2.89 2.13
N GLU A 236 -9.82 -3.92 2.94
CA GLU A 236 -10.13 -3.96 4.37
C GLU A 236 -8.87 -4.17 5.24
N LEU A 237 -7.80 -4.70 4.66
CA LEU A 237 -6.50 -4.76 5.30
C LEU A 237 -5.43 -4.36 4.29
N SER A 238 -4.54 -3.45 4.70
CA SER A 238 -3.45 -2.94 3.89
C SER A 238 -2.10 -3.36 4.45
N GLU A 239 -1.33 -4.10 3.65
CA GLU A 239 -0.03 -4.63 4.06
C GLU A 239 1.11 -3.62 3.84
N GLN A 240 1.58 -3.01 4.95
CA GLN A 240 2.67 -2.04 4.99
C GLN A 240 3.90 -2.58 5.74
N ILE A 241 4.32 -3.78 5.33
CA ILE A 241 5.31 -4.59 6.04
C ILE A 241 6.73 -4.45 5.51
N SER A 242 7.20 -3.26 5.14
CA SER A 242 8.62 -3.11 4.72
C SER A 242 9.56 -3.34 5.91
N THR A 243 10.82 -3.72 5.68
CA THR A 243 11.83 -3.79 6.75
C THR A 243 12.01 -2.39 7.36
N ALA A 244 12.07 -2.29 8.69
CA ALA A 244 12.20 -1.00 9.37
C ALA A 244 13.43 -0.22 8.85
N GLY A 245 13.25 1.08 8.58
CA GLY A 245 14.29 1.96 8.03
C GLY A 245 14.48 1.90 6.50
N THR A 246 13.86 0.94 5.79
CA THR A 246 14.05 0.80 4.33
C THR A 246 13.00 1.52 3.47
N GLU A 247 11.81 1.77 4.03
CA GLU A 247 10.78 2.57 3.35
C GLU A 247 10.93 4.03 3.75
N ALA A 248 11.22 4.90 2.78
CA ALA A 248 11.39 6.33 3.05
C ALA A 248 10.12 7.02 3.55
N SER A 249 8.95 6.59 3.06
CA SER A 249 7.65 7.16 3.43
C SER A 249 6.52 6.20 3.04
N GLY A 250 6.39 5.95 1.73
CA GLY A 250 5.27 5.24 1.15
C GLY A 250 4.03 6.14 1.03
N THR A 251 3.33 6.06 -0.10
CA THR A 251 2.07 6.81 -0.33
C THR A 251 0.87 5.89 -0.52
N GLY A 252 1.08 4.59 -0.72
CA GLY A 252 -0.01 3.60 -0.78
C GLY A 252 -0.76 3.52 0.54
N ASN A 253 -0.03 3.47 1.66
CA ASN A 253 -0.57 3.56 3.03
C ASN A 253 -1.57 4.71 3.21
N MET A 254 -1.24 5.92 2.76
CA MET A 254 -2.11 7.11 2.85
C MET A 254 -3.39 6.93 2.05
N LYS A 255 -3.31 6.32 0.85
CA LYS A 255 -4.48 6.05 -0.01
C LYS A 255 -5.40 5.00 0.61
N PHE A 256 -4.82 3.96 1.19
CA PHE A 256 -5.60 2.97 1.93
C PHE A 256 -6.32 3.61 3.11
N MET A 257 -5.63 4.39 3.94
CA MET A 257 -6.23 5.05 5.11
C MET A 257 -7.39 5.97 4.76
N VAL A 258 -7.27 6.77 3.70
CA VAL A 258 -8.35 7.71 3.32
C VAL A 258 -9.54 7.03 2.65
N SER A 259 -9.33 5.85 2.05
CA SER A 259 -10.38 5.05 1.40
C SER A 259 -10.98 3.98 2.32
N HIS A 260 -10.53 3.92 3.58
CA HIS A 260 -10.83 2.83 4.49
C HIS A 260 -12.15 3.00 5.23
#